data_AF-A0A6G2DBH3-F1
#
_entry.id   AF-A0A6G2DBH3-F1
#
_cell.length_a   1.000
_cell.length_b   1.000
_cell.length_c   1.000
_cell.angle_alpha   90.00
_cell.angle_beta   90.00
_cell.angle_gamma   90.00
#
_symmetry.space_group_name_H-M   'P 1'
#
loop_
_entity.id
_entity.type
_entity.pdbx_description
1 polymer ?
#
loop_
_entity_poly.entity_id
_entity_poly.type
_entity_poly.pdbx_seq_one_letter_code
_entity_poly.pdbx_strand_id
1 'polypeptide(L)'
;MLKSLIVNDDEMVASNRMSFAETKAFISKTSLRYRKPYMKRTEEFAKNFIIARTTNQTEYLKDKTGERRFLPIMADSRQQKKHPMEIDPDTIEQIWGEAVTIYRAGADLMFDENTEDELNIYREQFMYRDEVELQVLEYLDMPVPENWQNWSIQQQHQYTSKYFDNSSDFDPGSKKLDKVSTREMMYNLFMRNSNDRKLSTKINMIMDNHPDWKKSVFRAGGKSTKGFVRVKNSEKTNR
;
A
#
# COMPACT_ATOMS: atom_id res chain seq x y z
N MET A 1 24.20 6.30 26.10
CA MET A 1 23.24 6.92 25.16
C MET A 1 23.80 6.81 23.75
N LEU A 2 22.96 6.63 22.73
CA LEU A 2 23.41 6.70 21.33
C LEU A 2 23.64 8.18 20.98
N LYS A 3 24.68 8.48 20.19
CA LYS A 3 25.05 9.86 19.84
C LYS A 3 24.35 10.39 18.58
N SER A 4 23.64 9.54 17.86
CA SER A 4 22.94 9.91 16.63
C SER A 4 21.55 10.43 16.96
N LEU A 5 21.12 11.52 16.31
CA LEU A 5 19.76 12.06 16.38
C LEU A 5 18.90 11.59 15.19
N ILE A 6 19.54 11.38 14.04
CA ILE A 6 18.90 10.92 12.80
C ILE A 6 19.71 9.74 12.28
N VAL A 7 19.01 8.67 11.89
CA VAL A 7 19.57 7.52 11.19
C VAL A 7 18.96 7.46 9.80
N ASN A 8 19.81 7.56 8.78
CA ASN A 8 19.38 7.49 7.39
C ASN A 8 19.31 6.04 6.91
N ASP A 9 18.21 5.68 6.27
CA ASP A 9 17.99 4.42 5.56
C ASP A 9 17.75 4.73 4.09
N ASP A 10 18.85 4.81 3.34
CA ASP A 10 18.84 5.21 1.94
C ASP A 10 18.20 4.14 1.06
N GLU A 11 17.32 4.56 0.14
CA GLU A 11 16.50 3.68 -0.71
C GLU A 11 15.72 2.61 0.07
N MET A 12 15.44 2.88 1.35
CA MET A 12 14.81 1.93 2.27
C MET A 12 15.52 0.57 2.35
N VAL A 13 16.83 0.49 2.06
CA VAL A 13 17.56 -0.78 1.91
C VAL A 13 17.52 -1.63 3.19
N ALA A 14 17.67 -1.01 4.36
CA ALA A 14 17.65 -1.73 5.64
C ALA A 14 16.23 -2.19 5.98
N SER A 15 15.26 -1.29 5.86
CA SER A 15 13.85 -1.57 6.17
C SER A 15 13.20 -2.56 5.19
N ASN A 16 13.67 -2.64 3.93
CA ASN A 16 13.20 -3.61 2.95
C ASN A 16 13.69 -5.05 3.23
N ARG A 17 14.75 -5.22 4.03
CA ARG A 17 15.22 -6.54 4.48
C ARG A 17 14.41 -7.10 5.65
N MET A 18 13.58 -6.27 6.27
CA MET A 18 12.74 -6.62 7.41
C MET A 18 11.28 -6.69 6.97
N SER A 19 10.47 -7.48 7.68
CA SER A 19 9.02 -7.41 7.48
C SER A 19 8.48 -6.04 7.92
N PHE A 20 7.36 -5.61 7.33
CA PHE A 20 6.75 -4.33 7.70
C PHE A 20 6.35 -4.27 9.18
N ALA A 21 5.90 -5.40 9.74
CA ALA A 21 5.59 -5.54 11.16
C ALA A 21 6.82 -5.31 12.06
N GLU A 22 7.98 -5.88 11.69
CA GLU A 22 9.23 -5.66 12.42
C GLU A 22 9.71 -4.22 12.33
N THR A 23 9.58 -3.58 11.16
CA THR A 23 9.90 -2.16 10.98
C THR A 23 9.02 -1.28 11.87
N LYS A 24 7.70 -1.50 11.91
CA LYS A 24 6.77 -0.79 12.81
C LYS A 24 7.15 -0.96 14.28
N ALA A 25 7.47 -2.19 14.67
CA ALA A 25 7.91 -2.49 16.03
C ALA A 25 9.22 -1.76 16.36
N PHE A 26 10.19 -1.76 15.44
CA PHE A 26 11.47 -1.08 15.61
C PHE A 26 11.32 0.44 15.74
N ILE A 27 10.44 1.06 14.93
CA ILE A 27 10.14 2.49 15.03
C ILE A 27 9.60 2.84 16.43
N SER A 28 8.73 1.99 16.97
CA SER A 28 8.06 2.22 18.27
C SER A 28 8.91 1.90 19.50
N LYS A 29 10.06 1.22 19.34
CA LYS A 29 10.93 0.86 20.47
C LYS A 29 11.50 2.10 21.14
N THR A 30 11.50 2.11 22.47
CA THR A 30 12.15 3.14 23.30
C THR A 30 13.56 2.75 23.74
N SER A 31 13.90 1.46 23.67
CA SER A 31 15.25 0.94 23.95
C SER A 31 15.72 -0.08 22.91
N LEU A 32 17.03 -0.13 22.71
CA LEU A 32 17.73 -1.04 21.82
C LEU A 32 18.69 -1.89 22.64
N ARG A 33 18.58 -3.21 22.49
CA ARG A 33 19.46 -4.17 23.13
C ARG A 33 20.40 -4.76 22.10
N TYR A 34 21.68 -4.43 22.18
CA TYR A 34 22.69 -4.91 21.25
C TYR A 34 24.09 -4.94 21.85
N ARG A 35 25.00 -5.65 21.20
CA ARG A 35 26.41 -5.75 21.61
C ARG A 35 27.24 -4.86 20.69
N LYS A 36 27.91 -3.84 21.26
CA LYS A 36 28.85 -3.01 20.49
C LYS A 36 30.09 -3.82 20.09
N PRO A 37 30.80 -3.42 19.02
CA PRO A 37 32.12 -3.97 18.72
C PRO A 37 33.00 -3.97 19.97
N TYR A 38 33.77 -5.06 20.17
CA TYR A 38 34.69 -5.26 21.30
C TYR A 38 34.06 -5.40 22.70
N MET A 39 32.73 -5.30 22.83
CA MET A 39 32.06 -5.63 24.09
C MET A 39 31.84 -7.13 24.26
N LYS A 40 31.99 -7.61 25.50
CA LYS A 40 31.76 -9.01 25.89
C LYS A 40 30.28 -9.34 26.12
N ARG A 41 29.47 -8.36 26.52
CA ARG A 41 28.05 -8.55 26.87
C ARG A 41 27.16 -7.64 26.05
N THR A 42 25.93 -8.09 25.88
CA THR A 42 24.86 -7.28 25.30
C THR A 42 24.41 -6.26 26.34
N GLU A 43 24.27 -5.01 25.92
CA GLU A 43 23.80 -3.91 26.75
C GLU A 43 22.52 -3.31 26.16
N GLU A 44 21.81 -2.55 26.99
CA GLU A 44 20.59 -1.86 26.61
C GLU A 44 20.84 -0.34 26.55
N PHE A 45 20.40 0.27 25.47
CA PHE A 45 20.59 1.69 25.18
C PHE A 45 19.24 2.33 24.87
N ALA A 46 18.98 3.52 25.42
CA ALA A 46 17.81 4.31 25.02
C ALA A 46 17.87 4.63 23.51
N LYS A 47 16.74 4.47 22.81
CA LYS A 47 16.58 4.88 21.43
C LYS A 47 16.16 6.35 21.40
N ASN A 48 17.09 7.21 21.02
CA ASN A 48 16.94 8.67 21.01
C ASN A 48 17.12 9.26 19.60
N PHE A 49 16.77 8.51 18.56
CA PHE A 49 16.88 8.95 17.17
C PHE A 49 15.60 8.69 16.39
N ILE A 50 15.39 9.53 15.37
CA ILE A 50 14.41 9.29 14.31
C ILE A 50 15.07 8.57 13.13
N ILE A 51 14.25 7.94 12.29
CA ILE A 51 14.71 7.28 11.07
C ILE A 51 14.23 8.13 9.89
N ALA A 52 15.17 8.61 9.09
CA ALA A 52 14.87 9.24 7.82
C ALA A 52 15.06 8.20 6.71
N ARG A 53 14.04 8.00 5.89
CA ARG A 53 14.03 7.01 4.81
C ARG A 53 13.84 7.74 3.50
N THR A 54 14.66 7.44 2.51
CA THR A 54 14.52 7.98 1.15
C THR A 54 14.09 6.86 0.23
N THR A 55 13.30 7.19 -0.78
CA THR A 55 13.00 6.31 -1.90
C THR A 55 12.56 7.14 -3.10
N ASN A 56 12.86 6.64 -4.29
CA ASN A 56 12.32 7.20 -5.53
C ASN A 56 10.91 6.67 -5.87
N GLN A 57 10.44 5.64 -5.16
CA GLN A 57 9.09 5.09 -5.34
C GLN A 57 8.08 5.91 -4.55
N THR A 58 6.99 6.34 -5.19
CA THR A 58 5.91 7.06 -4.50
C THR A 58 5.05 6.12 -3.65
N GLU A 59 4.91 4.87 -4.08
CA GLU A 59 4.09 3.84 -3.45
C GLU A 59 4.96 2.83 -2.67
N TYR A 60 5.03 2.97 -1.34
CA TYR A 60 5.93 2.16 -0.51
C TYR A 60 5.35 1.71 0.84
N LEU A 61 4.19 2.25 1.25
CA LEU A 61 3.53 1.85 2.49
C LEU A 61 2.66 0.60 2.24
N LYS A 62 3.07 -0.56 2.75
CA LYS A 62 2.49 -1.87 2.38
C LYS A 62 1.25 -2.31 3.17
N ASP A 63 0.86 -1.60 4.22
CA ASP A 63 -0.17 -2.06 5.16
C ASP A 63 -0.94 -0.89 5.76
N LYS A 64 -2.27 -0.98 5.70
CA LYS A 64 -3.21 0.05 6.19
C LYS A 64 -3.11 0.29 7.69
N THR A 65 -2.56 -0.67 8.45
CA THR A 65 -2.48 -0.59 9.91
C THR A 65 -1.13 -0.03 10.37
N GLY A 66 -1.17 1.13 11.04
CA GLY A 66 0.00 1.69 11.74
C GLY A 66 0.79 2.74 10.97
N GLU A 67 0.17 3.34 9.95
CA GLU A 67 0.72 4.41 9.11
C GLU A 67 1.06 5.70 9.87
N ARG A 68 0.41 5.96 11.01
CA ARG A 68 0.72 7.12 11.90
C ARG A 68 2.17 7.21 12.36
N ARG A 69 2.97 6.15 12.17
CA ARG A 69 4.41 6.09 12.49
C ARG A 69 5.30 6.56 11.33
N PHE A 70 4.70 6.85 10.18
CA PHE A 70 5.36 7.32 8.98
C PHE A 70 4.82 8.71 8.64
N LEU A 71 5.74 9.64 8.46
CA LEU A 71 5.46 10.98 7.97
C LEU A 71 6.04 11.08 6.55
N PRO A 72 5.23 10.82 5.51
CA PRO A 72 5.69 10.94 4.13
C PRO A 72 5.94 12.43 3.80
N ILE A 73 7.01 12.71 3.06
CA ILE A 73 7.31 14.06 2.55
C ILE A 73 7.66 13.89 1.08
N MET A 74 6.77 14.35 0.19
CA MET A 74 7.04 14.34 -1.25
C MET A 74 7.97 15.50 -1.60
N ALA A 75 9.17 15.19 -2.10
CA ALA A 75 10.10 16.20 -2.60
C ALA A 75 9.91 16.40 -4.11
N ASP A 76 9.69 17.65 -4.53
CA ASP A 76 9.59 18.03 -5.94
C ASP A 76 10.84 18.82 -6.37
N SER A 77 11.67 18.22 -7.20
CA SER A 77 12.90 18.84 -7.70
C SER A 77 12.63 20.10 -8.54
N ARG A 78 11.44 20.25 -9.12
CA ARG A 78 11.07 21.44 -9.90
C ARG A 78 10.86 22.66 -9.01
N GLN A 79 10.56 22.46 -7.73
CA GLN A 79 10.36 23.53 -6.74
C GLN A 79 11.64 23.87 -5.97
N GLN A 80 12.75 23.19 -6.28
CA GLN A 80 14.02 23.37 -5.61
C GLN A 80 14.62 24.75 -5.93
N LYS A 81 14.80 25.59 -4.90
CA LYS A 81 15.39 26.94 -5.05
C LYS A 81 16.91 26.97 -4.88
N LYS A 82 17.47 26.03 -4.10
CA LYS A 82 18.90 25.92 -3.82
C LYS A 82 19.33 24.46 -3.87
N HIS A 83 20.55 24.21 -4.33
CA HIS A 83 21.13 22.88 -4.32
C HIS A 83 21.66 22.53 -2.90
N PRO A 84 21.25 21.42 -2.26
CA PRO A 84 21.66 21.06 -0.90
C PRO A 84 23.17 21.02 -0.69
N MET A 85 23.94 20.67 -1.72
CA MET A 85 25.42 20.63 -1.65
C MET A 85 26.08 21.99 -1.88
N GLU A 86 25.31 23.02 -2.22
CA GLU A 86 25.78 24.39 -2.48
C GLU A 86 25.25 25.38 -1.44
N ILE A 87 24.58 24.89 -0.40
CA ILE A 87 24.10 25.73 0.70
C ILE A 87 25.29 26.14 1.55
N ASP A 88 25.40 27.44 1.81
CA ASP A 88 26.42 28.00 2.68
C ASP A 88 26.32 27.47 4.13
N PRO A 89 27.44 27.13 4.79
CA PRO A 89 27.44 26.62 6.16
C PRO A 89 26.68 27.50 7.17
N ASP A 90 26.76 28.83 7.08
CA ASP A 90 26.07 29.73 8.01
C ASP A 90 24.55 29.62 7.84
N THR A 91 24.08 29.36 6.62
CA THR A 91 22.65 29.09 6.37
C THR A 91 22.22 27.78 7.02
N ILE A 92 23.06 26.74 7.01
CA ILE A 92 22.77 25.46 7.66
C ILE A 92 22.69 25.65 9.17
N GLU A 93 23.65 26.38 9.76
CA GLU A 93 23.64 26.70 11.19
C GLU A 93 22.41 27.51 11.58
N GLN A 94 22.03 28.49 10.77
CA GLN A 94 20.83 29.29 10.99
C GLN A 94 19.55 28.44 11.01
N ILE A 95 19.39 27.50 10.05
CA ILE A 95 18.24 26.59 10.01
C ILE A 95 18.14 25.76 11.31
N TRP A 96 19.27 25.22 11.77
CA TRP A 96 19.29 24.49 13.05
C TRP A 96 19.04 25.40 14.26
N GLY A 97 19.57 26.62 14.23
CA GLY A 97 19.33 27.64 15.25
C GLY A 97 17.84 27.98 15.40
N GLU A 98 17.14 28.16 14.28
CA GLU A 98 15.69 28.38 14.24
C GLU A 98 14.92 27.18 14.78
N ALA A 99 15.25 25.96 14.34
CA ALA A 99 14.62 24.74 14.83
C ALA A 99 14.78 24.57 16.35
N VAL A 100 15.99 24.81 16.89
CA VAL A 100 16.26 24.76 18.34
C VAL A 100 15.52 25.87 19.08
N THR A 101 15.41 27.05 18.50
CA THR A 101 14.67 28.18 19.08
C THR A 101 13.19 27.85 19.22
N ILE A 102 12.57 27.32 18.16
CA ILE A 102 11.17 26.86 18.16
C ILE A 102 10.96 25.77 19.21
N TYR A 103 11.84 24.78 19.27
CA TYR A 103 11.78 23.72 20.27
C TYR A 103 11.87 24.27 21.71
N ARG A 104 12.82 25.16 21.98
CA ARG A 104 13.01 25.78 23.32
C ARG A 104 11.87 26.71 23.71
N ALA A 105 11.16 27.28 22.74
CA ALA A 105 9.95 28.07 22.98
C ALA A 105 8.74 27.21 23.40
N GLY A 106 8.88 25.87 23.42
CA GLY A 106 7.83 24.96 23.87
C GLY A 106 6.87 24.53 22.77
N ALA A 107 7.32 24.48 21.52
CA ALA A 107 6.53 23.96 20.42
C ALA A 107 6.01 22.54 20.73
N ASP A 108 4.72 22.30 20.47
CA ASP A 108 4.13 20.97 20.56
C ASP A 108 4.74 20.06 19.48
N LEU A 109 5.04 18.83 19.86
CA LEU A 109 5.61 17.81 18.98
C LEU A 109 4.53 16.85 18.45
N MET A 110 3.27 17.07 18.84
CA MET A 110 2.10 16.34 18.38
C MET A 110 1.32 17.20 17.39
N PHE A 111 0.66 16.55 16.43
CA PHE A 111 -0.31 17.20 15.55
C PHE A 111 -1.67 17.30 16.24
N ASP A 112 -2.42 18.36 15.94
CA ASP A 112 -3.83 18.44 16.32
C ASP A 112 -4.68 17.46 15.50
N GLU A 113 -5.92 17.23 15.93
CA GLU A 113 -6.83 16.25 15.33
C GLU A 113 -7.09 16.51 13.85
N ASN A 114 -7.28 17.77 13.45
CA ASN A 114 -7.54 18.10 12.05
C ASN A 114 -6.30 17.82 11.19
N THR A 115 -5.12 18.19 11.67
CA THR A 115 -3.85 17.90 10.97
C THR A 115 -3.62 16.40 10.85
N GLU A 116 -3.94 15.60 11.87
CA GLU A 116 -3.78 14.15 11.79
C GLU A 116 -4.75 13.51 10.77
N ASP A 117 -5.97 14.03 10.65
CA ASP A 117 -6.94 13.60 9.63
C ASP A 117 -6.47 13.94 8.22
N GLU A 118 -5.96 15.15 7.99
CA GLU A 118 -5.34 15.53 6.71
C GLU A 118 -4.14 14.63 6.37
N LEU A 119 -3.30 14.33 7.37
CA LEU A 119 -2.16 13.42 7.20
C LEU A 119 -2.59 12.00 6.86
N ASN A 120 -3.71 11.50 7.42
CA ASN A 120 -4.25 10.19 7.07
C ASN A 120 -4.66 10.13 5.60
N ILE A 121 -5.37 11.15 5.10
CA ILE A 121 -5.74 11.25 3.69
C ILE A 121 -4.47 11.37 2.81
N TYR A 122 -3.50 12.17 3.23
CA TYR A 122 -2.24 12.35 2.50
C TYR A 122 -1.44 11.04 2.40
N ARG A 123 -1.38 10.24 3.48
CA ARG A 123 -0.69 8.94 3.51
C ARG A 123 -1.25 7.94 2.49
N GLU A 124 -2.55 8.00 2.18
CA GLU A 124 -3.18 7.12 1.18
C GLU A 124 -2.52 7.21 -0.21
N GLN A 125 -1.91 8.35 -0.54
CA GLN A 125 -1.20 8.56 -1.81
C GLN A 125 0.11 7.77 -1.91
N PHE A 126 0.67 7.36 -0.76
CA PHE A 126 1.94 6.63 -0.67
C PHE A 126 1.75 5.14 -0.39
N MET A 127 0.50 4.70 -0.31
CA MET A 127 0.16 3.31 -0.11
C MET A 127 0.55 2.49 -1.32
N TYR A 128 1.34 1.45 -1.07
CA TYR A 128 1.62 0.42 -2.05
C TYR A 128 0.32 -0.27 -2.41
N ARG A 129 -0.13 -0.05 -3.64
CA ARG A 129 -1.25 -0.78 -4.20
C ARG A 129 -0.66 -1.91 -5.02
N ASP A 130 -0.91 -3.11 -4.56
CA ASP A 130 -0.40 -4.27 -5.24
C ASP A 130 -0.98 -4.34 -6.66
N GLU A 131 -0.14 -4.51 -7.69
CA GLU A 131 -0.58 -4.53 -9.09
C GLU A 131 -1.68 -5.59 -9.33
N VAL A 132 -1.60 -6.74 -8.65
CA VAL A 132 -2.64 -7.78 -8.71
C VAL A 132 -3.92 -7.29 -8.06
N GLU A 133 -3.83 -6.59 -6.93
CA GLU A 133 -5.00 -6.00 -6.26
C GLU A 133 -5.68 -4.96 -7.14
N LEU A 134 -4.92 -4.04 -7.73
CA LEU A 134 -5.45 -3.04 -8.67
C LEU A 134 -6.19 -3.69 -9.83
N GLN A 135 -5.55 -4.63 -10.53
CA GLN A 135 -6.17 -5.33 -11.65
C GLN A 135 -7.41 -6.11 -11.22
N VAL A 136 -7.39 -6.75 -10.05
CA VAL A 136 -8.57 -7.44 -9.51
C VAL A 136 -9.70 -6.45 -9.24
N LEU A 137 -9.46 -5.35 -8.53
CA LEU A 137 -10.50 -4.38 -8.19
C LEU A 137 -11.11 -3.74 -9.45
N GLU A 138 -10.26 -3.36 -10.39
CA GLU A 138 -10.69 -2.83 -11.69
C GLU A 138 -11.51 -3.85 -12.48
N TYR A 139 -11.07 -5.10 -12.51
CA TYR A 139 -11.80 -6.19 -13.17
C TYR A 139 -13.19 -6.44 -12.56
N LEU A 140 -13.33 -6.33 -11.24
CA LEU A 140 -14.64 -6.49 -10.58
C LEU A 140 -15.62 -5.40 -11.04
N ASP A 141 -15.13 -4.18 -11.28
CA ASP A 141 -15.95 -3.03 -11.69
C ASP A 141 -16.06 -2.82 -13.20
N MET A 142 -15.31 -3.59 -13.99
CA MET A 142 -15.39 -3.62 -15.46
C MET A 142 -16.85 -3.79 -15.93
N PRO A 143 -17.31 -2.97 -16.90
CA PRO A 143 -18.61 -3.14 -17.53
C PRO A 143 -18.62 -4.41 -18.38
N VAL A 144 -19.50 -5.36 -18.05
CA VAL A 144 -19.64 -6.64 -18.77
C VAL A 144 -21.00 -6.75 -19.45
N PRO A 145 -21.10 -7.46 -20.60
CA PRO A 145 -22.37 -7.74 -21.25
C PRO A 145 -23.33 -8.57 -20.41
N GLU A 146 -24.65 -8.47 -20.65
CA GLU A 146 -25.66 -9.19 -19.86
C GLU A 146 -25.47 -10.70 -19.82
N ASN A 147 -25.00 -11.28 -20.93
CA ASN A 147 -24.75 -12.70 -21.11
C ASN A 147 -23.32 -13.14 -20.73
N TRP A 148 -22.56 -12.33 -19.99
CA TRP A 148 -21.16 -12.62 -19.58
C TRP A 148 -20.93 -14.06 -19.09
N GLN A 149 -21.82 -14.59 -18.26
CA GLN A 149 -21.71 -15.94 -17.67
C GLN A 149 -21.88 -17.09 -18.68
N ASN A 150 -22.38 -16.78 -19.88
CA ASN A 150 -22.57 -17.75 -20.96
C ASN A 150 -21.37 -17.80 -21.91
N TRP A 151 -20.45 -16.84 -21.81
CA TRP A 151 -19.27 -16.79 -22.67
C TRP A 151 -18.26 -17.84 -22.29
N SER A 152 -17.48 -18.31 -23.26
CA SER A 152 -16.32 -19.15 -22.98
C SER A 152 -15.28 -18.35 -22.20
N ILE A 153 -14.44 -19.05 -21.44
CA ILE A 153 -13.37 -18.38 -20.68
C ILE A 153 -12.42 -17.62 -21.60
N GLN A 154 -12.22 -18.08 -22.84
CA GLN A 154 -11.40 -17.40 -23.84
C GLN A 154 -12.05 -16.09 -24.31
N GLN A 155 -13.37 -16.07 -24.53
CA GLN A 155 -14.10 -14.85 -24.90
C GLN A 155 -14.06 -13.83 -23.77
N GLN A 156 -14.26 -14.28 -22.52
CA GLN A 156 -14.14 -13.43 -21.34
C GLN A 156 -12.74 -12.83 -21.21
N HIS A 157 -11.70 -13.63 -21.40
CA HIS A 157 -10.32 -13.16 -21.35
C HIS A 157 -10.03 -12.14 -22.46
N GLN A 158 -10.44 -12.40 -23.71
CA GLN A 158 -10.26 -11.44 -24.82
C GLN A 158 -10.95 -10.10 -24.54
N TYR A 159 -12.17 -10.14 -24.02
CA TYR A 159 -12.90 -8.93 -23.64
C TYR A 159 -12.18 -8.16 -22.52
N THR A 160 -11.70 -8.90 -21.51
CA THR A 160 -10.92 -8.33 -20.40
C THR A 160 -9.65 -7.68 -20.92
N SER A 161 -8.88 -8.35 -21.78
CA SER A 161 -7.67 -7.78 -22.39
C SER A 161 -7.98 -6.47 -23.11
N LYS A 162 -9.01 -6.44 -23.98
CA LYS A 162 -9.40 -5.22 -24.70
C LYS A 162 -9.75 -4.05 -23.77
N TYR A 163 -10.40 -4.33 -22.65
CA TYR A 163 -10.73 -3.32 -21.64
C TYR A 163 -9.46 -2.75 -21.00
N PHE A 164 -8.56 -3.60 -20.50
CA PHE A 164 -7.32 -3.19 -19.84
C PHE A 164 -6.32 -2.53 -20.81
N ASP A 165 -6.33 -2.94 -22.08
CA ASP A 165 -5.50 -2.37 -23.14
C ASP A 165 -6.04 -1.01 -23.66
N ASN A 166 -7.19 -0.54 -23.16
CA ASN A 166 -7.91 0.64 -23.66
C ASN A 166 -8.10 0.60 -25.19
N SER A 167 -8.47 -0.57 -25.72
CA SER A 167 -8.57 -0.78 -27.16
C SER A 167 -9.67 0.09 -27.77
N SER A 168 -9.39 0.71 -28.92
CA SER A 168 -10.32 1.60 -29.62
C SER A 168 -11.60 0.90 -30.12
N ASP A 169 -11.58 -0.42 -30.25
CA ASP A 169 -12.69 -1.26 -30.67
C ASP A 169 -13.41 -1.95 -29.48
N PHE A 170 -13.14 -1.52 -28.25
CA PHE A 170 -13.81 -2.04 -27.07
C PHE A 170 -15.26 -1.56 -26.99
N ASP A 171 -16.18 -2.51 -26.91
CA ASP A 171 -17.62 -2.24 -26.75
C ASP A 171 -18.04 -2.50 -25.29
N PRO A 172 -18.28 -1.45 -24.48
CA PRO A 172 -18.58 -1.59 -23.06
C PRO A 172 -19.96 -2.21 -22.84
N GLY A 173 -20.02 -3.20 -21.94
CA GLY A 173 -21.28 -3.78 -21.51
C GLY A 173 -22.12 -2.82 -20.64
N SER A 174 -23.33 -3.24 -20.31
CA SER A 174 -24.30 -2.42 -19.55
C SER A 174 -24.32 -2.68 -18.05
N LYS A 175 -23.72 -3.79 -17.58
CA LYS A 175 -23.79 -4.20 -16.16
C LYS A 175 -22.42 -4.40 -15.54
N LYS A 176 -22.33 -4.29 -14.22
CA LYS A 176 -21.14 -4.71 -13.47
C LYS A 176 -21.11 -6.24 -13.29
N LEU A 177 -19.92 -6.77 -13.07
CA LEU A 177 -19.72 -8.17 -12.73
C LEU A 177 -20.46 -8.54 -11.44
N ASP A 178 -21.28 -9.58 -11.48
CA ASP A 178 -22.12 -10.02 -10.37
C ASP A 178 -21.63 -11.32 -9.70
N LYS A 179 -20.89 -12.14 -10.44
CA LYS A 179 -20.37 -13.44 -9.98
C LYS A 179 -19.03 -13.72 -10.63
N VAL A 180 -18.10 -14.23 -9.83
CA VAL A 180 -16.74 -14.54 -10.30
C VAL A 180 -16.07 -15.57 -9.40
N SER A 181 -15.27 -16.46 -9.98
CA SER A 181 -14.42 -17.39 -9.26
C SER A 181 -12.96 -16.96 -9.30
N THR A 182 -12.18 -17.40 -8.31
CA THR A 182 -10.73 -17.16 -8.27
C THR A 182 -10.04 -17.66 -9.55
N ARG A 183 -10.49 -18.79 -10.09
CA ARG A 183 -9.94 -19.35 -11.33
C ARG A 183 -10.23 -18.47 -12.55
N GLU A 184 -11.42 -17.90 -12.64
CA GLU A 184 -11.78 -16.97 -13.72
C GLU A 184 -10.94 -15.71 -13.64
N MET A 185 -10.77 -15.10 -12.46
CA MET A 185 -9.89 -13.93 -12.28
C MET A 185 -8.45 -14.24 -12.67
N MET A 186 -7.91 -15.38 -12.23
CA MET A 186 -6.54 -15.79 -12.56
C MET A 186 -6.32 -15.93 -14.08
N TYR A 187 -7.30 -16.47 -14.79
CA TYR A 187 -7.19 -16.67 -16.23
C TYR A 187 -7.42 -15.37 -16.99
N ASN A 188 -8.51 -14.65 -16.69
CA ASN A 188 -8.91 -13.45 -17.42
C ASN A 188 -7.90 -12.31 -17.27
N LEU A 189 -7.29 -12.15 -16.08
CA LEU A 189 -6.30 -11.09 -15.82
C LEU A 189 -4.86 -11.51 -16.13
N PHE A 190 -4.47 -12.75 -15.81
CA PHE A 190 -3.05 -13.14 -15.78
C PHE A 190 -2.71 -14.33 -16.68
N MET A 191 -3.67 -14.87 -17.43
CA MET A 191 -3.55 -16.12 -18.20
C MET A 191 -2.99 -17.29 -17.37
N ARG A 192 -3.25 -17.32 -16.06
CA ARG A 192 -2.76 -18.36 -15.14
C ARG A 192 -3.83 -19.38 -14.80
N ASN A 193 -3.37 -20.61 -14.62
CA ASN A 193 -4.20 -21.73 -14.18
C ASN A 193 -4.15 -21.90 -12.66
N SER A 194 -5.03 -22.76 -12.12
CA SER A 194 -5.20 -23.03 -10.68
C SER A 194 -3.95 -23.51 -9.92
N ASN A 195 -2.85 -23.80 -10.63
CA ASN A 195 -1.61 -24.31 -10.04
C ASN A 195 -0.80 -23.21 -9.35
N ASP A 196 -1.03 -21.93 -9.67
CA ASP A 196 -0.39 -20.83 -8.99
C ASP A 196 -1.07 -20.52 -7.65
N ARG A 197 -0.62 -21.25 -6.61
CA ARG A 197 -1.14 -21.11 -5.24
C ARG A 197 -0.85 -19.75 -4.64
N LYS A 198 0.23 -19.07 -5.03
CA LYS A 198 0.58 -17.75 -4.50
C LYS A 198 -0.42 -16.72 -5.00
N LEU A 199 -0.67 -16.69 -6.31
CA LEU A 199 -1.65 -15.80 -6.92
C LEU A 199 -3.07 -16.10 -6.43
N SER A 200 -3.46 -17.37 -6.35
CA SER A 200 -4.78 -17.76 -5.84
C SER A 200 -5.01 -17.31 -4.40
N THR A 201 -4.04 -17.53 -3.50
CA THR A 201 -4.12 -17.08 -2.10
C THR A 201 -4.29 -15.57 -2.01
N LYS A 202 -3.54 -14.83 -2.85
CA LYS A 202 -3.58 -13.37 -2.89
C LYS A 202 -4.93 -12.84 -3.37
N ILE A 203 -5.45 -13.36 -4.48
CA ILE A 203 -6.78 -12.98 -4.99
C ILE A 203 -7.86 -13.28 -3.96
N ASN A 204 -7.81 -14.46 -3.31
CA ASN A 204 -8.77 -14.78 -2.25
C ASN A 204 -8.70 -13.81 -1.07
N MET A 205 -7.49 -13.39 -0.66
CA MET A 205 -7.32 -12.41 0.41
C MET A 205 -7.91 -11.04 0.02
N ILE A 206 -7.73 -10.59 -1.23
CA ILE A 206 -8.34 -9.36 -1.74
C ILE A 206 -9.87 -9.47 -1.67
N MET A 207 -10.43 -10.56 -2.21
CA MET A 207 -11.88 -10.77 -2.25
C MET A 207 -12.51 -10.93 -0.87
N ASP A 208 -11.81 -11.57 0.07
CA ASP A 208 -12.30 -11.78 1.44
C ASP A 208 -12.40 -10.47 2.24
N ASN A 209 -11.61 -9.45 1.86
CA ASN A 209 -11.65 -8.13 2.48
C ASN A 209 -12.48 -7.10 1.70
N HIS A 210 -13.07 -7.48 0.55
CA HIS A 210 -13.85 -6.57 -0.27
C HIS A 210 -15.28 -6.41 0.28
N PRO A 211 -15.76 -5.18 0.58
CA PRO A 211 -17.05 -4.96 1.25
C PRO A 211 -18.27 -5.45 0.45
N ASP A 212 -18.21 -5.31 -0.88
CA ASP A 212 -19.32 -5.65 -1.78
C ASP A 212 -19.34 -7.09 -2.28
N TRP A 213 -18.44 -7.97 -1.84
CA TRP A 213 -18.37 -9.35 -2.34
C TRP A 213 -18.41 -10.38 -1.20
N LYS A 214 -19.14 -11.47 -1.42
CA LYS A 214 -19.23 -12.59 -0.46
C LYS A 214 -18.95 -13.93 -1.11
N LYS A 215 -18.27 -14.82 -0.38
CA LYS A 215 -18.07 -16.23 -0.82
C LYS A 215 -19.43 -16.92 -0.99
N SER A 216 -19.61 -17.58 -2.13
CA SER A 216 -20.83 -18.32 -2.44
C SER A 216 -20.57 -19.40 -3.49
N VAL A 217 -21.56 -20.26 -3.72
CA VAL A 217 -21.60 -21.23 -4.80
C VAL A 217 -22.63 -20.77 -5.82
N PHE A 218 -22.23 -20.66 -7.09
CA PHE A 218 -23.11 -20.25 -8.17
C PHE A 218 -22.96 -21.16 -9.39
N ARG A 219 -23.95 -21.13 -10.29
CA ARG A 219 -23.87 -21.82 -11.57
C ARG A 219 -23.26 -20.92 -12.64
N ALA A 220 -22.23 -21.41 -13.32
CA ALA A 220 -21.62 -20.80 -14.49
C ALA A 220 -21.34 -21.90 -15.53
N GLY A 221 -21.69 -21.65 -16.80
CA GLY A 221 -21.52 -22.63 -17.88
C GLY A 221 -22.14 -24.02 -17.60
N GLY A 222 -23.28 -24.06 -16.88
CA GLY A 222 -23.96 -25.31 -16.50
C GLY A 222 -23.32 -26.10 -15.34
N LYS A 223 -22.19 -25.66 -14.79
CA LYS A 223 -21.50 -26.31 -13.65
C LYS A 223 -21.65 -25.50 -12.37
N SER A 224 -21.62 -26.20 -11.23
CA SER A 224 -21.58 -25.56 -9.92
C SER A 224 -20.15 -25.11 -9.59
N THR A 225 -19.95 -23.81 -9.43
CA THR A 225 -18.64 -23.19 -9.23
C THR A 225 -18.60 -22.50 -7.87
N LYS A 226 -17.52 -22.71 -7.11
CA LYS A 226 -17.25 -21.97 -5.87
C LYS A 226 -16.52 -20.67 -6.23
N GLY A 227 -16.98 -19.56 -5.69
CA GLY A 227 -16.38 -18.25 -5.93
C GLY A 227 -17.02 -17.17 -5.06
N PHE A 228 -17.22 -16.00 -5.65
CA PHE A 228 -17.72 -14.80 -5.00
C PHE A 228 -18.92 -14.26 -5.78
N VAL A 229 -19.88 -13.70 -5.04
CA VAL A 229 -21.08 -13.04 -5.58
C VAL A 229 -21.17 -11.65 -5.00
N ARG A 230 -21.47 -10.67 -5.85
CA ARG A 230 -21.62 -9.27 -5.45
C ARG A 230 -22.89 -9.11 -4.60
N VAL A 231 -22.75 -8.46 -3.45
CA VAL A 231 -23.84 -8.14 -2.51
C VAL A 231 -24.71 -7.04 -3.12
N LYS A 232 -26.00 -7.31 -3.34
CA LYS A 232 -26.93 -6.29 -3.85
C LYS A 232 -27.29 -5.31 -2.71
N ASN A 233 -27.49 -4.03 -3.05
CA ASN A 233 -27.77 -2.95 -2.08
C ASN A 233 -28.92 -3.21 -1.10
N SER A 234 -29.83 -4.16 -1.38
CA SER A 234 -30.89 -4.58 -0.46
C SER A 234 -30.40 -5.35 0.79
N GLU A 235 -29.15 -5.82 0.82
CA GLU A 235 -28.56 -6.57 1.95
C GLU A 235 -27.63 -5.72 2.83
N LYS A 236 -27.29 -4.49 2.43
CA LYS A 236 -26.40 -3.59 3.20
C LYS A 236 -27.05 -2.98 4.45
N THR A 237 -28.37 -3.07 4.60
CA THR A 237 -29.13 -2.43 5.69
C THR A 237 -29.17 -3.26 6.99
N ASN A 238 -28.50 -4.41 7.06
CA ASN A 238 -28.60 -5.34 8.20
C ASN A 238 -27.24 -5.68 8.86
N ARG A 239 -26.29 -4.74 8.86
CA ARG A 239 -25.08 -4.84 9.68
C ARG A 239 -24.78 -3.52 10.38
#